data_AF-A0A524IKT7-F1
#
_entry.id   AF-A0A524IKT7-F1
#
_cell.length_a   1.000
_cell.length_b   1.000
_cell.length_c   1.000
_cell.angle_alpha   90.00
_cell.angle_beta   90.00
_cell.angle_gamma   90.00
#
_symmetry.space_group_name_H-M   'P 1'
#
loop_
_entity.id
_entity.type
_entity.pdbx_description
1 polymer ?
#
loop_
_entity_poly.entity_id
_entity_poly.type
_entity_poly.pdbx_seq_one_letter_code
_entity_poly.pdbx_strand_id
1 'polypeptide(L)'
;MGGHSHWSTIKRHKGAQDAKRGKIFTRVIRESSIAARSGGDPDGNPTLRQAIAKSKEVNMPADTVKRAIQRGTGELPGMQFEEFM
;
A
#
# COMPACT_ATOMS: atom_id res chain seq x y z
N MET A 1 8.07 12.76 -41.47
CA MET A 1 7.09 11.76 -40.98
C MET A 1 6.86 12.01 -39.49
N GLY A 2 5.79 12.75 -39.16
CA GLY A 2 5.43 13.10 -37.78
C GLY A 2 4.75 11.94 -37.07
N GLY A 3 5.52 10.92 -36.70
CA GLY A 3 5.04 9.74 -35.97
C GLY A 3 5.05 9.94 -34.45
N HIS A 4 4.60 11.09 -33.96
CA HIS A 4 4.52 11.35 -32.52
C HIS A 4 3.07 11.14 -32.07
N SER A 5 2.67 9.89 -31.90
CA SER A 5 1.39 9.60 -31.27
C SER A 5 1.49 10.00 -29.81
N HIS A 6 1.04 11.22 -29.50
CA HIS A 6 0.95 11.79 -28.16
C HIS A 6 0.38 10.77 -27.15
N TRP A 7 -0.59 9.96 -27.60
CA TRP A 7 -1.15 8.83 -26.87
C TRP A 7 -0.14 7.75 -26.48
N SER A 8 0.76 7.33 -27.37
CA SER A 8 1.73 6.26 -27.07
C SER A 8 2.75 6.70 -26.02
N THR A 9 3.16 7.97 -26.05
CA THR A 9 4.06 8.55 -25.04
C THR A 9 3.35 8.66 -23.69
N ILE A 10 2.11 9.16 -23.66
CA ILE A 10 1.29 9.22 -22.44
C ILE A 10 1.07 7.82 -21.87
N LYS A 11 0.72 6.83 -22.69
CA LYS A 11 0.50 5.44 -22.27
C LYS A 11 1.74 4.84 -21.61
N ARG A 12 2.92 5.01 -22.22
CA ARG A 12 4.18 4.51 -21.66
C ARG A 12 4.54 5.23 -20.36
N HIS A 13 4.41 6.55 -20.33
CA HIS A 13 4.70 7.34 -19.13
C HIS A 13 3.77 6.94 -17.97
N LYS A 14 2.45 6.89 -18.23
CA LYS A 14 1.45 6.49 -17.25
C LYS A 14 1.67 5.06 -16.75
N GLY A 15 1.94 4.11 -17.64
CA GLY A 15 2.24 2.72 -17.24
C GLY A 15 3.46 2.61 -16.33
N ALA A 16 4.51 3.39 -16.57
CA ALA A 16 5.68 3.43 -15.68
C ALA A 16 5.36 4.03 -14.30
N GLN A 17 4.52 5.06 -14.25
CA GLN A 17 4.05 5.66 -12.98
C GLN A 17 3.16 4.68 -12.21
N ASP A 18 2.22 4.03 -12.88
CA ASP A 18 1.32 3.05 -12.28
C ASP A 18 2.10 1.84 -11.72
N ALA A 19 3.13 1.36 -12.44
CA ALA A 19 4.00 0.29 -11.97
C ALA A 19 4.80 0.68 -10.71
N LYS A 20 5.30 1.93 -10.64
CA LYS A 20 5.97 2.45 -9.43
C LYS A 20 4.98 2.55 -8.26
N ARG A 21 3.78 3.07 -8.52
CA ARG A 21 2.72 3.21 -7.51
C ARG A 21 2.27 1.86 -6.96
N GLY A 22 2.13 0.84 -7.82
CA GLY A 22 1.81 -0.52 -7.42
C GLY A 22 2.82 -1.12 -6.44
N LYS A 23 4.13 -0.91 -6.68
CA LYS A 23 5.18 -1.36 -5.75
C LYS A 23 5.08 -0.68 -4.39
N ILE A 24 4.83 0.62 -4.39
CA ILE A 24 4.65 1.41 -3.15
C ILE A 24 3.43 0.90 -2.40
N PHE A 25 2.31 0.64 -3.08
CA PHE A 25 1.09 0.13 -2.49
C PHE A 25 1.32 -1.22 -1.80
N THR A 26 1.99 -2.15 -2.46
CA THR A 26 2.32 -3.46 -1.87
C THR A 26 3.17 -3.31 -0.61
N ARG A 27 4.14 -2.38 -0.60
CA ARG A 27 4.97 -2.12 0.58
C ARG A 27 4.16 -1.56 1.74
N VAL A 28 3.32 -0.56 1.49
CA VAL A 28 2.46 0.06 2.51
C VAL A 28 1.44 -0.94 3.08
N ILE A 29 0.84 -1.78 2.24
CA ILE A 29 -0.09 -2.84 2.69
C ILE A 29 0.62 -3.82 3.61
N ARG A 30 1.82 -4.27 3.24
CA ARG A 30 2.63 -5.18 4.06
C ARG A 30 2.98 -4.54 5.40
N GLU A 31 3.49 -3.30 5.38
CA GLU A 31 3.84 -2.53 6.58
C GLU A 31 2.62 -2.35 7.50
N SER A 32 1.45 -1.99 6.94
CA SER A 32 0.21 -1.84 7.70
C SER A 32 -0.25 -3.17 8.31
N SER A 33 -0.10 -4.28 7.57
CA SER A 33 -0.48 -5.61 8.05
C SER A 33 0.44 -6.11 9.16
N ILE A 34 1.74 -5.84 9.07
CA ILE A 34 2.71 -6.19 10.13
C ILE A 34 2.46 -5.34 11.36
N ALA A 35 2.32 -4.02 11.20
CA ALA A 35 2.05 -3.10 12.30
C ALA A 35 0.76 -3.48 13.04
N ALA A 36 -0.31 -3.84 12.30
CA ALA A 36 -1.59 -4.23 12.89
C ALA A 36 -1.56 -5.53 13.71
N ARG A 37 -0.50 -6.34 13.62
CA ARG A 37 -0.34 -7.54 14.48
C ARG A 37 -0.17 -7.19 15.96
N SER A 38 0.51 -6.09 16.24
CA SER A 38 0.74 -5.60 17.60
C SER A 38 -0.48 -4.87 18.18
N GLY A 39 -1.55 -4.71 17.39
CA GLY A 39 -2.79 -4.04 17.78
C GLY A 39 -3.37 -3.25 16.60
N GLY A 40 -4.68 -3.42 16.36
CA GLY A 40 -5.40 -2.77 15.26
C GLY A 40 -5.80 -1.31 15.50
N ASP A 41 -5.47 -0.76 16.68
CA ASP A 41 -5.79 0.61 17.05
C ASP A 41 -4.61 1.55 16.73
N PRO A 42 -4.79 2.53 15.81
CA PRO A 42 -3.77 3.52 15.50
C PRO A 42 -3.39 4.41 16.68
N ASP A 43 -4.26 4.52 17.70
CA ASP A 43 -3.99 5.37 18.85
C ASP A 43 -3.03 4.74 19.85
N GLY A 44 -3.13 3.42 20.05
CA GLY A 44 -2.19 2.62 20.85
C GLY A 44 -0.95 2.14 20.11
N ASN A 45 -0.90 2.30 18.78
CA ASN A 45 0.17 1.74 17.94
C ASN A 45 0.80 2.80 17.01
N PRO A 46 1.94 3.41 17.41
CA PRO A 46 2.62 4.43 16.61
C PRO A 46 3.08 3.94 15.24
N THR A 47 3.47 2.66 15.09
CA THR A 47 3.91 2.11 13.79
C THR A 47 2.72 1.99 12.84
N LEU A 48 1.56 1.58 13.35
CA LEU A 48 0.32 1.54 12.57
C LEU A 48 -0.12 2.95 12.15
N ARG A 49 -0.01 3.94 13.05
CA ARG A 49 -0.31 5.34 12.72
C ARG A 49 0.56 5.86 11.58
N GLN A 50 1.86 5.55 11.60
CA GLN A 50 2.78 5.92 10.52
C GLN A 50 2.47 5.20 9.21
N ALA A 51 2.15 3.91 9.26
CA ALA A 51 1.74 3.15 8.08
C ALA A 51 0.46 3.72 7.43
N ILE A 52 -0.50 4.13 8.25
CA ILE A 52 -1.73 4.82 7.80
C ILE A 52 -1.41 6.19 7.20
N ALA A 53 -0.51 6.98 7.81
CA ALA A 53 -0.08 8.25 7.24
C ALA A 53 0.54 8.07 5.84
N LYS A 54 1.48 7.12 5.69
CA LYS A 54 2.08 6.77 4.40
C LYS A 54 1.05 6.35 3.36
N SER A 55 0.04 5.58 3.77
CA SER A 55 -1.06 5.17 2.87
C SER A 55 -1.86 6.35 2.33
N LYS A 56 -2.06 7.39 3.15
CA LYS A 56 -2.75 8.62 2.74
C LYS A 56 -1.90 9.44 1.77
N GLU A 57 -0.59 9.54 2.02
CA GLU A 57 0.34 10.25 1.13
C GLU A 57 0.34 9.69 -0.30
N VAL A 58 0.20 8.37 -0.44
CA VAL A 58 0.19 7.69 -1.75
C VAL A 58 -1.22 7.62 -2.37
N ASN A 59 -2.21 8.30 -1.77
CA ASN A 59 -3.61 8.28 -2.16
C ASN A 59 -4.15 6.84 -2.26
N MET A 60 -3.85 5.99 -1.27
CA MET A 60 -4.41 4.65 -1.19
C MET A 60 -5.88 4.72 -0.73
N PRO A 61 -6.79 3.92 -1.31
CA PRO A 61 -8.18 3.85 -0.84
C PRO A 61 -8.25 3.38 0.62
N ALA A 62 -9.07 4.05 1.43
CA ALA A 62 -9.24 3.74 2.85
C ALA A 62 -9.68 2.28 3.08
N ASP A 63 -10.52 1.72 2.21
CA ASP A 63 -10.96 0.32 2.27
C ASP A 63 -9.80 -0.68 2.13
N THR A 64 -8.79 -0.33 1.34
CA THR A 64 -7.61 -1.20 1.14
C THR A 64 -6.74 -1.21 2.40
N VAL A 65 -6.58 -0.05 3.04
CA VAL A 65 -5.87 0.09 4.31
C VAL A 65 -6.61 -0.66 5.42
N LYS A 66 -7.93 -0.48 5.53
CA LYS A 66 -8.76 -1.19 6.50
C LYS A 66 -8.64 -2.71 6.35
N ARG A 67 -8.74 -3.23 5.12
CA ARG A 67 -8.53 -4.66 4.84
C ARG A 67 -7.13 -5.17 5.21
N ALA A 68 -6.09 -4.34 5.04
CA ALA A 68 -4.73 -4.70 5.45
C ALA A 68 -4.63 -4.80 6.97
N ILE A 69 -5.23 -3.86 7.70
CA ILE A 69 -5.28 -3.86 9.17
C ILE A 69 -6.03 -5.09 9.68
N GLN A 70 -7.22 -5.38 9.15
CA GLN A 70 -8.01 -6.57 9.52
C GLN A 70 -7.28 -7.89 9.26
N ARG A 71 -6.47 -7.95 8.19
CA ARG A 71 -5.61 -9.11 7.92
C ARG A 71 -4.46 -9.21 8.92
N GLY A 72 -3.91 -8.08 9.36
CA GLY A 72 -2.86 -8.02 10.37
C GLY A 72 -3.33 -8.39 11.78
N THR A 73 -4.55 -8.00 12.15
CA THR A 73 -5.17 -8.34 13.45
C THR A 73 -5.70 -9.78 13.52
N GLY A 74 -5.71 -10.51 12.40
CA GLY A 74 -6.21 -11.90 12.34
C GLY A 74 -7.72 -12.03 12.16
N GLU A 75 -8.45 -10.94 11.92
CA GLU A 75 -9.89 -10.99 11.58
C GLU A 75 -10.15 -11.65 10.21
N LEU A 76 -9.15 -11.64 9.32
CA LEU A 76 -9.21 -12.29 8.02
C LEU A 76 -8.14 -13.38 7.91
N PRO A 77 -8.49 -14.62 7.48
CA PRO A 77 -7.49 -15.64 7.21
C PRO A 77 -6.54 -15.15 6.09
N GLY A 78 -5.24 -15.17 6.38
CA GLY A 78 -4.21 -14.64 5.49
C GLY A 78 -2.80 -15.11 5.82
N MET A 79 -1.91 -14.98 4.83
CA MET A 79 -0.50 -15.35 4.93
C MET A 79 0.20 -14.54 6.02
N GLN A 80 0.90 -15.22 6.92
CA GLN A 80 1.70 -14.57 7.95
C GLN A 80 3.01 -14.04 7.34
N PHE A 81 3.17 -12.72 7.28
CA PHE A 81 4.43 -12.08 6.88
C PHE A 81 5.29 -11.80 8.12
N GLU A 82 6.40 -12.52 8.28
CA GLU A 82 7.43 -12.18 9.26
C GLU A 82 8.43 -11.20 8.67
N GLU A 83 8.82 -10.21 9.47
CA GLU A 83 9.93 -9.32 9.16
C GLU A 83 11.22 -10.07 9.52
N PHE A 84 11.90 -10.62 8.52
CA PHE A 84 13.26 -11.12 8.69
C PHE A 84 14.22 -9.95 8.47
N MET A 85 14.94 -9.58 9.52
CA MET A 85 15.99 -8.56 9.50
C MET A 85 17.29 -9.12 8.96
#